data_AF-A0A426X088-F1
#
_entry.id   AF-A0A426X088-F1
#
_cell.length_a   1.000
_cell.length_b   1.000
_cell.length_c   1.000
_cell.angle_alpha   90.00
_cell.angle_beta   90.00
_cell.angle_gamma   90.00
#
_symmetry.space_group_name_H-M   'P 1'
#
loop_
_entity.id
_entity.type
_entity.pdbx_description
1 polymer ?
#
loop_
_entity_poly.entity_id
_entity_poly.type
_entity_poly.pdbx_seq_one_letter_code
_entity_poly.pdbx_strand_id
1 'polypeptide(L)'
;MRATHLSPTPTPPPSPMVLTGIPWFFGSPRQSGMEMEPVAYAMAIDDSGHVVARFEGFPSKKLETIRMAAALYMKLESVVTTLKGWSLAAPIGQQLAKVECYFNKIKEATEVIERNKEEDSKRFKNHKIEFDFTILVRIKEGMVDLSSDCLEMALKVWKPLV
;
A
#
# COMPACT_ATOMS: atom_id res chain seq x y z
N MET A 1 -29.91 -44.82 47.60
CA MET A 1 -29.29 -44.56 46.29
C MET A 1 -29.25 -43.06 46.05
N ARG A 2 -28.08 -42.43 46.23
CA ARG A 2 -27.77 -41.09 45.70
C ARG A 2 -26.24 -40.96 45.71
N ALA A 3 -25.62 -41.14 44.56
CA ALA A 3 -24.17 -40.98 44.39
C ALA A 3 -23.85 -39.48 44.31
N THR A 4 -23.12 -38.97 45.29
CA THR A 4 -22.52 -37.63 45.25
C THR A 4 -21.32 -37.66 44.32
N HIS A 5 -21.46 -37.03 43.16
CA HIS A 5 -20.42 -36.86 42.15
C HIS A 5 -19.47 -35.73 42.60
N LEU A 6 -18.25 -36.08 43.03
CA LEU A 6 -17.18 -35.12 43.32
C LEU A 6 -16.53 -34.69 41.99
N SER A 7 -16.49 -33.39 41.71
CA SER A 7 -15.83 -32.82 40.53
C SER A 7 -14.29 -32.86 40.68
N PRO A 8 -13.51 -33.18 39.63
CA PRO A 8 -12.05 -33.18 39.72
C PRO A 8 -11.48 -31.76 39.74
N THR A 9 -10.52 -31.52 40.64
CA THR A 9 -9.76 -30.27 40.78
C THR A 9 -8.75 -30.14 39.62
N PRO A 10 -8.60 -28.97 38.97
CA PRO A 10 -7.61 -28.81 37.90
C PRO A 10 -6.19 -28.69 38.49
N THR A 11 -5.31 -29.61 38.10
CA THR A 11 -3.85 -29.53 38.35
C THR A 11 -3.21 -28.43 37.51
N PRO A 12 -2.29 -27.62 38.06
CA PRO A 12 -1.54 -26.63 37.28
C PRO A 12 -0.56 -27.30 36.31
N PRO A 13 -0.25 -26.68 35.16
CA PRO A 13 0.72 -27.22 34.21
C PRO A 13 2.15 -27.19 34.79
N PRO A 14 3.01 -28.14 34.39
CA PRO A 14 4.40 -28.17 34.86
C PRO A 14 5.18 -26.95 34.35
N SER A 15 6.01 -26.37 35.21
CA SER A 15 6.93 -25.28 34.86
C SER A 15 7.85 -25.70 33.71
N PRO A 16 8.16 -24.81 32.75
CA PRO A 16 9.04 -25.15 31.63
C PRO A 16 10.47 -25.41 32.13
N MET A 17 10.99 -26.61 31.82
CA MET A 17 12.41 -26.92 31.94
C MET A 17 13.20 -26.02 30.99
N VAL A 18 14.21 -25.32 31.52
CA VAL A 18 15.15 -24.52 30.72
C VAL A 18 16.05 -25.47 29.95
N LEU A 19 15.76 -25.69 28.66
CA LEU A 19 16.73 -26.29 27.75
C LEU A 19 17.66 -25.18 27.23
N THR A 20 18.89 -25.20 27.72
CA THR A 20 19.99 -24.37 27.24
C THR A 20 20.41 -24.80 25.84
N GLY A 21 20.45 -23.88 24.87
CA GLY A 21 21.21 -24.11 23.63
C GLY A 21 20.65 -23.63 22.29
N ILE A 22 19.76 -22.63 22.24
CA ILE A 22 19.33 -22.01 20.96
C ILE A 22 19.51 -20.49 21.09
N PRO A 23 20.07 -19.77 20.09
CA PRO A 23 20.25 -18.33 20.19
C PRO A 23 18.90 -17.64 20.32
N TRP A 24 18.73 -16.85 21.37
CA TRP A 24 17.55 -16.04 21.62
C TRP A 24 17.42 -14.92 20.57
N PHE A 25 16.94 -15.26 19.37
CA PHE A 25 16.30 -14.29 18.47
C PHE A 25 14.83 -14.18 18.85
N PHE A 26 14.57 -13.70 20.07
CA PHE A 26 13.30 -13.11 20.46
C PHE A 26 13.63 -11.85 21.25
N GLY A 27 14.11 -10.84 20.53
CA GLY A 27 14.04 -9.47 20.99
C GLY A 27 12.57 -9.14 21.22
N SER A 28 12.18 -8.97 22.48
CA SER A 28 10.88 -8.43 22.84
C SER A 28 10.68 -7.08 22.17
N PRO A 29 9.54 -6.79 21.52
CA PRO A 29 9.14 -5.43 21.25
C PRO A 29 8.67 -4.83 22.58
N ARG A 30 9.61 -4.24 23.31
CA ARG A 30 9.28 -3.25 24.33
C ARG A 30 8.63 -2.09 23.57
N GLN A 31 7.39 -1.78 23.92
CA GLN A 31 6.63 -0.65 23.38
C GLN A 31 7.49 0.63 23.40
N SER A 32 7.80 1.17 22.23
CA SER A 32 8.10 2.57 22.03
C SER A 32 7.60 2.98 20.65
N GLY A 33 6.55 3.80 20.62
CA GLY A 33 6.08 4.49 19.43
C GLY A 33 5.62 3.57 18.30
N MET A 34 4.35 3.16 18.30
CA MET A 34 3.67 2.97 17.01
C MET A 34 3.56 4.36 16.37
N GLU A 35 4.60 4.81 15.68
CA GLU A 35 4.36 5.62 14.48
C GLU A 35 3.67 4.69 13.49
N MET A 36 2.36 4.50 13.67
CA MET A 36 1.54 3.98 12.60
C MET A 36 1.60 5.03 11.50
N GLU A 37 2.15 4.64 10.35
CA GLU A 37 2.03 5.40 9.12
C GLU A 37 0.56 5.86 8.97
N PRO A 38 0.29 7.13 8.69
CA PRO A 38 -1.06 7.70 8.69
C PRO A 38 -2.04 6.94 7.78
N VAL A 39 -1.52 6.22 6.79
CA VAL A 39 -2.26 5.33 5.89
C VAL A 39 -2.78 4.07 6.60
N ALA A 40 -1.98 3.44 7.47
CA ALA A 40 -2.36 2.26 8.23
C ALA A 40 -3.44 2.61 9.29
N TYR A 41 -3.31 3.78 9.91
CA TYR A 41 -4.34 4.29 10.82
C TYR A 41 -5.66 4.57 10.07
N ALA A 42 -5.61 5.18 8.88
CA ALA A 42 -6.80 5.43 8.07
C ALA A 42 -7.52 4.14 7.66
N MET A 43 -6.76 3.10 7.27
CA MET A 43 -7.30 1.79 6.89
C MET A 43 -7.94 1.05 8.09
N ALA A 44 -7.42 1.21 9.31
CA ALA A 44 -7.99 0.61 10.51
C ALA A 44 -9.38 1.18 10.91
N ILE A 45 -9.74 2.37 10.42
CA ILE A 45 -11.07 2.97 10.65
C ILE A 45 -12.14 2.40 9.69
N ASP A 46 -11.77 1.62 8.66
CA ASP A 46 -12.73 1.10 7.68
C ASP A 46 -13.69 0.06 8.27
N ASP A 47 -13.22 -0.85 9.13
CA ASP A 47 -14.08 -1.91 9.69
C ASP A 47 -15.04 -1.38 10.80
N SER A 48 -14.72 -0.23 11.40
CA SER A 48 -15.47 0.32 12.55
C SER A 48 -16.30 1.58 12.23
N GLY A 49 -16.24 2.11 11.00
CA GLY A 49 -16.84 3.39 10.62
C GLY A 49 -18.34 3.53 10.94
N HIS A 50 -19.09 2.42 10.93
CA HIS A 50 -20.51 2.40 11.28
C HIS A 50 -20.78 2.58 12.78
N VAL A 51 -19.83 2.20 13.62
CA VAL A 51 -19.93 2.30 15.09
C VAL A 51 -19.58 3.70 15.54
N VAL A 52 -18.60 4.34 14.91
CA VAL A 52 -18.14 5.69 15.28
C VAL A 52 -19.02 6.80 14.68
N ALA A 53 -19.67 6.56 13.54
CA ALA A 53 -20.61 7.51 12.93
C ALA A 53 -21.89 7.77 13.78
N ARG A 54 -22.15 6.94 14.79
CA ARG A 54 -23.28 7.12 15.73
C ARG A 54 -22.99 8.11 16.86
N PHE A 55 -21.74 8.56 16.99
CA PHE A 55 -21.39 9.59 17.97
C PHE A 55 -21.75 10.97 17.43
N GLU A 56 -22.57 11.69 18.18
CA GLU A 56 -22.93 13.07 17.86
C GLU A 56 -21.67 13.95 17.79
N GLY A 57 -21.49 14.69 16.70
CA GLY A 57 -20.30 15.51 16.45
C GLY A 57 -19.12 14.79 15.77
N PHE A 58 -19.25 13.51 15.38
CA PHE A 58 -18.18 12.81 14.65
C PHE A 58 -17.87 13.50 13.29
N PRO A 59 -16.58 13.75 12.95
CA PRO A 59 -16.20 14.48 11.75
C PRO A 59 -16.26 13.59 10.48
N SER A 60 -17.42 13.02 10.20
CA SER A 60 -17.66 12.07 9.10
C SER A 60 -17.19 12.59 7.75
N LYS A 61 -17.50 13.86 7.42
CA LYS A 61 -17.08 14.50 6.16
C LYS A 61 -15.55 14.59 6.03
N LYS A 62 -14.85 14.92 7.12
CA LYS A 62 -13.39 15.00 7.12
C LYS A 62 -12.79 13.59 6.95
N LEU A 63 -13.33 12.60 7.66
CA LEU A 63 -12.89 11.20 7.52
C LEU A 63 -13.07 10.70 6.08
N GLU A 64 -14.22 10.96 5.47
CA GLU A 64 -14.46 10.57 4.08
C GLU A 64 -13.47 11.24 3.13
N THR A 65 -13.16 12.51 3.35
CA THR A 65 -12.16 13.22 2.55
C THR A 65 -10.76 12.62 2.73
N ILE A 66 -10.39 12.19 3.95
CA ILE A 66 -9.13 11.47 4.22
C ILE A 66 -9.09 10.15 3.46
N ARG A 67 -10.19 9.37 3.48
CA ARG A 67 -10.28 8.11 2.73
C ARG A 67 -10.10 8.31 1.24
N MET A 68 -10.78 9.31 0.67
CA MET A 68 -10.62 9.66 -0.75
C MET A 68 -9.16 10.02 -1.10
N ALA A 69 -8.52 10.84 -0.27
CA ALA A 69 -7.11 11.21 -0.45
C ALA A 69 -6.19 9.98 -0.36
N ALA A 70 -6.36 9.13 0.65
CA ALA A 70 -5.58 7.91 0.82
C ALA A 70 -5.75 6.94 -0.36
N ALA A 71 -6.99 6.72 -0.80
CA ALA A 71 -7.29 5.86 -1.94
C ALA A 71 -6.64 6.37 -3.24
N LEU A 72 -6.69 7.69 -3.47
CA LEU A 72 -6.04 8.31 -4.62
C LEU A 72 -4.52 8.13 -4.56
N TYR A 73 -3.90 8.39 -3.41
CA TYR A 73 -2.46 8.21 -3.22
C TYR A 73 -2.05 6.76 -3.47
N MET A 74 -2.74 5.78 -2.86
CA MET A 74 -2.44 4.36 -3.01
C MET A 74 -2.56 3.90 -4.47
N LYS A 75 -3.57 4.41 -5.20
CA LYS A 75 -3.71 4.15 -6.63
C LYS A 75 -2.51 4.66 -7.42
N LEU A 76 -2.06 5.88 -7.16
CA LEU A 76 -0.92 6.49 -7.85
C LEU A 76 0.41 5.81 -7.47
N GLU A 77 0.61 5.49 -6.18
CA GLU A 77 1.79 4.81 -5.69
C GLU A 77 1.91 3.40 -6.30
N SER A 78 0.79 2.67 -6.44
CA SER A 78 0.80 1.36 -7.13
C SER A 78 1.30 1.45 -8.57
N VAL A 79 1.06 2.58 -9.24
CA VAL A 79 1.55 2.81 -10.61
C VAL A 79 3.06 3.04 -10.58
N VAL A 80 3.53 3.88 -9.67
CA VAL A 80 4.97 4.13 -9.46
C VAL A 80 5.71 2.84 -9.14
N THR A 81 5.20 2.02 -8.22
CA THR A 81 5.84 0.73 -7.87
C THR A 81 5.83 -0.24 -9.04
N THR A 82 4.77 -0.26 -9.85
CA THR A 82 4.69 -1.12 -11.04
C THR A 82 5.69 -0.69 -12.11
N LEU A 83 5.84 0.61 -12.36
CA LEU A 83 6.82 1.14 -13.31
C LEU A 83 8.25 0.83 -12.86
N LYS A 84 8.59 1.08 -11.60
CA LYS A 84 9.92 0.80 -11.04
C LYS A 84 10.26 -0.69 -10.97
N GLY A 85 9.26 -1.53 -10.74
CA GLY A 85 9.42 -2.98 -10.67
C GLY A 85 9.32 -3.69 -12.01
N TRP A 86 9.22 -2.95 -13.12
CA TRP A 86 8.96 -3.55 -14.43
C TRP A 86 10.19 -4.28 -14.96
N SER A 87 10.15 -5.61 -14.97
CA SER A 87 11.24 -6.44 -15.50
C SER A 87 11.07 -6.70 -16.99
N LEU A 88 11.98 -6.15 -17.82
CA LEU A 88 12.04 -6.45 -19.26
C LEU A 88 12.73 -7.79 -19.50
N ALA A 89 11.93 -8.87 -19.59
CA ALA A 89 12.41 -10.20 -19.95
C ALA A 89 12.32 -10.47 -21.46
N ALA A 90 13.23 -11.30 -22.00
CA ALA A 90 13.12 -11.78 -23.38
C ALA A 90 11.86 -12.66 -23.55
N PRO A 91 11.17 -12.64 -24.71
CA PRO A 91 11.45 -11.86 -25.91
C PRO A 91 10.86 -10.43 -25.85
N ILE A 92 11.69 -9.43 -26.23
CA ILE A 92 11.38 -8.01 -26.06
C ILE A 92 10.11 -7.56 -26.81
N GLY A 93 9.82 -8.12 -27.98
CA GLY A 93 8.65 -7.76 -28.78
C GLY A 93 7.31 -7.97 -28.05
N GLN A 94 7.19 -9.03 -27.24
CA GLN A 94 5.99 -9.26 -26.42
C GLN A 94 5.92 -8.33 -25.21
N GLN A 95 7.06 -7.87 -24.70
CA GLN A 95 7.11 -6.91 -23.59
C GLN A 95 6.70 -5.51 -24.06
N LEU A 96 7.14 -5.08 -25.24
CA LEU A 96 6.80 -3.77 -25.79
C LEU A 96 5.29 -3.57 -25.91
N ALA A 97 4.56 -4.57 -26.42
CA ALA A 97 3.10 -4.51 -26.50
C ALA A 97 2.42 -4.38 -25.12
N LYS A 98 2.97 -5.04 -24.09
CA LYS A 98 2.46 -4.92 -22.71
C LYS A 98 2.75 -3.55 -22.12
N VAL A 99 3.95 -3.02 -22.34
CA VAL A 99 4.36 -1.68 -21.91
C VAL A 99 3.48 -0.62 -22.57
N GLU A 100 3.27 -0.70 -23.88
CA GLU A 100 2.40 0.22 -24.63
C GLU A 100 0.96 0.19 -24.12
N CYS A 101 0.39 -1.01 -23.93
CA CYS A 101 -0.96 -1.16 -23.37
C CYS A 101 -1.06 -0.56 -21.96
N TYR A 102 -0.05 -0.77 -21.12
CA TYR A 102 0.00 -0.20 -19.78
C TYR A 102 0.12 1.32 -19.81
N PHE A 103 1.01 1.86 -20.65
CA PHE A 103 1.17 3.31 -20.82
C PHE A 103 -0.12 4.00 -21.25
N ASN A 104 -0.88 3.41 -22.17
CA ASN A 104 -2.17 3.96 -22.57
C ASN A 104 -3.15 4.04 -21.38
N LYS A 105 -3.25 2.96 -20.58
CA LYS A 105 -4.07 2.95 -19.36
C LYS A 105 -3.64 4.01 -18.35
N ILE A 106 -2.34 4.12 -18.10
CA ILE A 106 -1.79 5.09 -17.13
C ILE A 106 -1.97 6.53 -17.63
N LYS A 107 -1.79 6.78 -18.93
CA LYS A 107 -2.01 8.08 -19.54
C LYS A 107 -3.47 8.52 -19.37
N GLU A 108 -4.42 7.68 -19.75
CA GLU A 108 -5.86 7.98 -19.58
C GLU A 108 -6.20 8.26 -18.11
N ALA A 109 -5.74 7.40 -17.18
CA ALA A 109 -6.00 7.58 -15.75
C ALA A 109 -5.37 8.87 -15.20
N THR A 110 -4.13 9.18 -15.60
CA THR A 110 -3.40 10.38 -15.14
C THR A 110 -4.04 11.64 -15.69
N GLU A 111 -4.49 11.65 -16.95
CA GLU A 111 -5.18 12.80 -17.53
C GLU A 111 -6.50 13.11 -16.80
N VAL A 112 -7.27 12.09 -16.40
CA VAL A 112 -8.49 12.30 -15.60
C VAL A 112 -8.15 12.94 -14.25
N ILE A 113 -7.08 12.47 -13.60
CA ILE A 113 -6.63 13.02 -12.31
C ILE A 113 -6.11 14.45 -12.47
N GLU A 114 -5.39 14.76 -13.55
CA GLU A 114 -4.90 16.11 -13.83
C GLU A 114 -6.04 17.10 -14.07
N ARG A 115 -7.09 16.71 -14.80
CA ARG A 115 -8.28 17.55 -15.00
C ARG A 115 -8.99 17.89 -13.68
N ASN A 116 -9.03 16.94 -12.75
CA ASN A 116 -9.70 17.11 -11.45
C ASN A 116 -8.77 17.67 -10.36
N LYS A 117 -7.46 17.82 -10.63
CA LYS A 117 -6.43 18.14 -9.64
C LYS A 117 -6.76 19.38 -8.80
N GLU A 118 -7.22 20.45 -9.44
CA GLU A 118 -7.53 21.71 -8.73
C GLU A 118 -8.74 21.56 -7.79
N GLU A 119 -9.79 20.88 -8.26
CA GLU A 119 -11.00 20.61 -7.48
C GLU A 119 -10.69 19.70 -6.29
N ASP A 120 -9.92 18.63 -6.51
CA ASP A 120 -9.48 17.70 -5.48
C ASP A 120 -8.56 18.38 -4.46
N SER A 121 -7.58 19.18 -4.93
CA SER A 121 -6.69 19.99 -4.09
C SER A 121 -7.49 20.93 -3.18
N LYS A 122 -8.48 21.64 -3.73
CA LYS A 122 -9.37 22.51 -2.96
C LYS A 122 -10.19 21.70 -1.94
N ARG A 123 -10.77 20.56 -2.35
CA ARG A 123 -11.54 19.67 -1.46
C ARG A 123 -10.71 19.19 -0.28
N PHE A 124 -9.46 18.76 -0.52
CA PHE A 124 -8.55 18.31 0.54
C PHE A 124 -8.13 19.45 1.46
N LYS A 125 -7.75 20.61 0.91
CA LYS A 125 -7.38 21.80 1.69
C LYS A 125 -8.50 22.33 2.59
N ASN A 126 -9.75 22.29 2.12
CA ASN A 126 -10.91 22.68 2.93
C ASN A 126 -11.05 21.84 4.22
N HIS A 127 -10.54 20.62 4.20
CA HIS A 127 -10.50 19.71 5.35
C HIS A 127 -9.13 19.67 6.05
N LYS A 128 -8.22 20.60 5.73
CA LYS A 128 -6.83 20.67 6.23
C LYS A 128 -6.03 19.41 5.93
N ILE A 129 -6.25 18.83 4.75
CA ILE A 129 -5.50 17.68 4.24
C ILE A 129 -4.59 18.20 3.14
N GLU A 130 -3.29 17.96 3.30
CA GLU A 130 -2.31 18.22 2.26
C GLU A 130 -2.15 16.95 1.41
N PHE A 131 -2.26 17.11 0.09
CA PHE A 131 -2.09 16.01 -0.86
C PHE A 131 -0.98 16.38 -1.83
N ASP A 132 0.05 15.53 -1.87
CA ASP A 132 1.21 15.75 -2.74
C ASP A 132 0.95 15.21 -4.16
N PHE A 133 0.58 16.11 -5.08
CA PHE A 133 0.42 15.79 -6.49
C PHE A 133 1.75 15.63 -7.25
N THR A 134 2.92 15.80 -6.62
CA THR A 134 4.21 15.52 -7.28
C THR A 134 4.36 14.04 -7.65
N ILE A 135 3.57 13.15 -7.05
CA ILE A 135 3.51 11.73 -7.46
C ILE A 135 3.13 11.55 -8.94
N LEU A 136 2.37 12.48 -9.55
CA LEU A 136 2.08 12.46 -10.99
C LEU A 136 3.34 12.71 -11.82
N VAL A 137 4.25 13.54 -11.32
CA VAL A 137 5.57 13.76 -11.96
C VAL A 137 6.40 12.48 -11.86
N ARG A 138 6.42 11.83 -10.70
CA ARG A 138 7.13 10.54 -10.51
C ARG A 138 6.61 9.43 -11.44
N ILE A 139 5.30 9.40 -11.71
CA ILE A 139 4.72 8.48 -12.70
C ILE A 139 5.26 8.78 -14.10
N LYS A 140 5.26 10.06 -14.52
CA LYS A 140 5.78 10.46 -15.84
C LYS A 140 7.26 10.15 -15.98
N GLU A 141 8.06 10.40 -14.95
CA GLU A 141 9.48 10.02 -14.90
C GLU A 141 9.64 8.50 -15.04
N GLY A 142 8.90 7.71 -14.28
CA GLY A 142 8.95 6.24 -14.39
C GLY A 142 8.53 5.71 -15.77
N MET A 143 7.59 6.37 -16.46
CA MET A 143 7.25 6.03 -17.86
C MET A 143 8.40 6.33 -18.82
N VAL A 144 9.11 7.45 -18.63
CA VAL A 144 10.30 7.81 -19.42
C VAL A 144 11.44 6.82 -19.15
N ASP A 145 11.70 6.48 -17.89
CA ASP A 145 12.72 5.51 -17.50
C ASP A 145 12.47 4.14 -18.14
N LEU A 146 11.24 3.61 -18.02
CA LEU A 146 10.90 2.32 -18.63
C LEU A 146 10.99 2.35 -20.17
N SER A 147 10.71 3.50 -20.79
CA SER A 147 10.89 3.69 -22.23
C SER A 147 12.38 3.63 -22.62
N SER A 148 13.24 4.23 -21.80
CA SER A 148 14.69 4.19 -21.96
C SER A 148 15.20 2.75 -21.89
N ASP A 149 14.75 1.99 -20.90
CA ASP A 149 15.12 0.58 -20.73
C ASP A 149 14.66 -0.28 -21.92
N CYS A 150 13.46 -0.02 -22.45
CA CYS A 150 12.95 -0.69 -23.66
C CYS A 150 13.86 -0.46 -24.87
N LEU A 151 14.33 0.78 -25.07
CA LEU A 151 15.23 1.13 -26.16
C LEU A 151 16.60 0.47 -25.99
N GLU A 152 17.16 0.51 -24.78
CA GLU A 152 18.45 -0.13 -24.49
C GLU A 152 18.40 -1.63 -24.80
N MET A 153 17.34 -2.32 -24.37
CA MET A 153 17.14 -3.74 -24.63
C MET A 153 16.97 -4.04 -26.12
N ALA A 154 16.21 -3.22 -26.85
CA ALA A 154 16.04 -3.39 -28.29
C ALA A 154 17.37 -3.25 -29.03
N LEU A 155 18.20 -2.26 -28.67
CA LEU A 155 19.52 -2.05 -29.25
C LEU A 155 20.49 -3.20 -28.95
N LYS A 156 20.46 -3.76 -27.73
CA LYS A 156 21.26 -4.94 -27.37
C LYS A 156 20.91 -6.18 -28.18
N VAL A 157 19.64 -6.37 -28.54
CA VAL A 157 19.18 -7.48 -29.41
C VAL A 157 19.57 -7.27 -30.86
N TRP A 158 19.74 -6.02 -31.30
CA TRP A 158 20.13 -5.67 -32.68
C TRP A 158 21.65 -5.70 -32.90
N LYS A 159 22.43 -5.38 -31.87
CA LYS A 159 23.90 -5.41 -31.88
C LYS A 159 24.61 -6.79 -31.95
N PRO A 160 24.01 -7.98 -31.74
CA PRO A 160 24.74 -9.25 -31.77
C PRO A 160 25.10 -9.77 -33.17
N LEU A 161 24.92 -8.98 -34.24
CA LEU A 161 25.12 -9.39 -35.64
C LEU A 161 26.32 -8.73 -36.35
N VAL A 162 27.26 -8.13 -35.61
CA VAL A 162 28.50 -7.53 -36.18
C VAL A 162 29.73 -8.12 -35.52
#